data_AF-A0A1F5DMG9-F1
#
_entry.id   AF-A0A1F5DMG9-F1
#
_cell.length_a   1.000
_cell.length_b   1.000
_cell.length_c   1.000
_cell.angle_alpha   90.00
_cell.angle_beta   90.00
_cell.angle_gamma   90.00
#
_symmetry.space_group_name_H-M   'P 1'
#
loop_
_entity.id
_entity.type
_entity.pdbx_description
1 polymer ?
#
loop_
_entity_poly.entity_id
_entity_poly.type
_entity_poly.pdbx_seq_one_letter_code
_entity_poly.pdbx_strand_id
1 'polypeptide(L)'
;MPVQSGSNRTLSRMNRGYTWQDYLQVVNQLRQKIPGVTLGTDIIVGFPGETERDFAATVALAKKVKWQVAFVARYSPRPGTASYRFYPDNVSAVVKKQRWQILENLINQPHLVHRPKVIK
;
A
#
# COMPACT_ATOMS: atom_id res chain seq x y z
N MET A 1 -3.53 3.63 10.40
CA MET A 1 -2.17 3.90 9.87
C MET A 1 -2.11 3.37 8.45
N PRO A 2 -1.72 4.16 7.43
CA PRO A 2 -1.57 3.65 6.07
C PRO A 2 -0.23 2.91 5.92
N VAL A 3 -0.22 1.72 5.35
CA VAL A 3 1.03 0.97 5.18
C VAL A 3 1.89 1.56 4.06
N GLN A 4 1.30 2.11 3.00
CA GLN A 4 1.93 2.67 1.80
C GLN A 4 2.64 1.65 0.88
N SER A 5 3.37 0.67 1.44
CA SER A 5 4.02 -0.42 0.69
C SER A 5 4.26 -1.64 1.59
N GLY A 6 4.30 -2.85 1.02
CA GLY A 6 4.73 -4.05 1.73
C GLY A 6 6.25 -4.30 1.70
N SER A 7 7.05 -3.40 1.13
CA SER A 7 8.51 -3.53 1.08
C SER A 7 9.20 -2.54 2.02
N ASN A 8 10.00 -3.04 2.97
CA ASN A 8 10.78 -2.19 3.87
C ASN A 8 11.78 -1.29 3.12
N ARG A 9 12.31 -1.75 1.96
CA ARG A 9 13.17 -0.92 1.12
C ARG A 9 12.41 0.28 0.56
N THR A 10 11.19 0.04 0.07
CA THR A 10 10.32 1.10 -0.44
C THR A 10 9.86 2.04 0.69
N LEU A 11 9.46 1.49 1.84
CA LEU A 11 9.06 2.27 3.02
C LEU A 11 10.16 3.20 3.52
N SER A 12 11.39 2.69 3.63
CA SER A 12 12.56 3.50 4.01
C SER A 12 12.78 4.66 3.03
N ARG A 13 12.69 4.41 1.71
CA ARG A 13 12.83 5.46 0.68
C ARG A 13 11.65 6.43 0.62
N MET A 14 10.48 6.02 1.12
CA MET A 14 9.35 6.92 1.39
C MET A 14 9.50 7.70 2.71
N ASN A 15 10.64 7.58 3.39
CA ASN A 15 10.92 8.17 4.70
C ASN A 15 9.93 7.72 5.79
N ARG A 16 9.54 6.44 5.78
CA ARG A 16 8.75 5.83 6.84
C ARG A 16 9.68 5.26 7.91
N GLY A 17 9.51 5.70 9.15
CA GLY A 17 10.25 5.21 10.33
C GLY A 17 9.73 3.88 10.88
N TYR A 18 9.10 3.05 10.06
CA TYR A 18 8.53 1.76 10.45
C TYR A 18 8.65 0.75 9.31
N THR A 19 8.56 -0.52 9.66
CA THR A 19 8.54 -1.66 8.75
C THR A 19 7.13 -2.21 8.55
N TRP A 20 6.93 -3.06 7.54
CA TRP A 20 5.66 -3.77 7.39
C TRP A 20 5.40 -4.73 8.56
N GLN A 21 6.44 -5.22 9.23
CA GLN A 21 6.31 -6.04 10.44
C GLN A 21 5.73 -5.23 11.60
N ASP A 22 6.23 -4.01 11.82
CA ASP A 22 5.70 -3.11 12.85
C ASP A 22 4.22 -2.79 12.60
N TYR A 23 3.88 -2.51 11.33
CA TYR A 23 2.49 -2.34 10.90
C TYR A 23 1.64 -3.58 11.23
N LEU A 24 2.15 -4.78 10.92
CA LEU A 24 1.42 -6.01 11.16
C LEU A 24 1.22 -6.29 12.66
N GLN A 25 2.18 -5.94 13.50
CA GLN A 25 2.03 -6.03 14.95
C GLN A 25 0.86 -5.17 15.43
N VAL A 26 0.76 -3.93 14.96
CA VAL A 26 -0.36 -3.02 15.29
C VAL A 26 -1.70 -3.63 14.81
N VAL A 27 -1.75 -4.15 13.59
CA VAL A 27 -2.94 -4.82 13.05
C VAL A 27 -3.38 -6.00 13.93
N ASN A 28 -2.44 -6.84 14.36
CA ASN A 28 -2.76 -7.99 15.21
C ASN A 28 -3.28 -7.58 16.58
N GLN A 29 -2.67 -6.56 17.20
CA GLN A 29 -3.14 -6.00 18.46
C GLN A 29 -4.56 -5.42 18.33
N LEU A 30 -4.85 -4.72 17.23
CA LEU A 30 -6.20 -4.19 16.96
C LEU A 30 -7.23 -5.30 16.84
N ARG A 31 -6.92 -6.38 16.10
CA ARG A 31 -7.83 -7.52 15.94
C ARG A 31 -8.10 -8.28 17.23
N GLN A 32 -7.10 -8.37 18.10
CA GLN A 32 -7.27 -8.98 19.43
C GLN A 32 -8.18 -8.15 20.32
N LYS A 33 -8.03 -6.82 20.30
CA LYS A 33 -8.84 -5.90 21.12
C LYS A 33 -10.25 -5.68 20.58
N ILE A 34 -10.42 -5.73 19.26
CA ILE A 34 -11.69 -5.47 18.57
C ILE A 34 -11.94 -6.60 17.56
N PRO A 35 -12.53 -7.72 18.02
CA PRO A 35 -12.94 -8.81 17.13
C PRO A 35 -13.87 -8.28 16.03
N GLY A 36 -13.59 -8.65 14.78
CA GLY A 36 -14.38 -8.20 13.63
C GLY A 36 -14.04 -6.81 13.09
N VAL A 37 -12.98 -6.15 13.58
CA VAL A 37 -12.57 -4.84 13.06
C VAL A 37 -12.26 -4.88 11.57
N THR A 38 -12.92 -3.99 10.82
CA THR A 38 -12.62 -3.71 9.42
C THR A 38 -11.41 -2.80 9.31
N LEU A 39 -10.47 -3.15 8.44
CA LEU A 39 -9.26 -2.37 8.20
C LEU A 39 -9.20 -1.87 6.76
N GLY A 40 -8.90 -0.57 6.63
CA GLY A 40 -8.52 0.07 5.38
C GLY A 40 -7.06 0.49 5.37
N THR A 41 -6.51 0.77 4.19
CA THR A 41 -5.16 1.31 4.05
C THR A 41 -5.00 2.19 2.81
N ASP A 42 -3.92 2.94 2.75
CA ASP A 42 -3.44 3.61 1.54
C ASP A 42 -2.17 2.90 1.04
N ILE A 43 -2.02 2.80 -0.29
CA ILE A 43 -0.88 2.16 -0.96
C ILE A 43 -0.45 3.03 -2.14
N ILE A 44 0.86 3.22 -2.33
CA ILE A 44 1.43 3.88 -3.52
C ILE A 44 2.18 2.84 -4.35
N VAL A 45 1.73 2.62 -5.60
CA VAL A 45 2.41 1.74 -6.56
C VAL A 45 3.29 2.50 -7.53
N GLY A 46 4.40 1.88 -7.90
CA GLY A 46 5.41 2.41 -8.81
C GLY A 46 6.15 3.62 -8.27
N PHE A 47 6.37 3.66 -6.95
CA PHE A 47 7.33 4.59 -6.36
C PHE A 47 8.69 4.45 -7.07
N PRO A 48 9.47 5.52 -7.25
CA PRO A 48 10.76 5.47 -7.93
C PRO A 48 11.62 4.30 -7.44
N GLY A 49 12.07 3.43 -8.34
CA GLY A 49 12.89 2.25 -8.07
C GLY A 49 12.16 1.08 -7.40
N GLU A 50 10.82 1.06 -7.41
CA GLU A 50 10.03 -0.10 -6.96
C GLU A 50 10.20 -1.28 -7.93
N THR A 51 10.80 -2.37 -7.45
CA THR A 51 11.03 -3.59 -8.24
C THR A 51 9.81 -4.51 -8.18
N GLU A 52 9.81 -5.54 -9.01
CA GLU A 52 8.81 -6.60 -8.97
C GLU A 52 8.77 -7.30 -7.60
N ARG A 53 9.92 -7.54 -6.97
CA ARG A 53 10.01 -8.12 -5.63
C ARG A 53 9.34 -7.22 -4.56
N ASP A 54 9.51 -5.90 -4.66
CA ASP A 54 8.87 -4.96 -3.73
C ASP A 54 7.35 -4.96 -3.88
N PHE A 55 6.88 -4.99 -5.13
CA PHE A 55 5.47 -5.06 -5.42
C PHE A 55 4.86 -6.41 -4.97
N ALA A 56 5.56 -7.52 -5.21
CA ALA A 56 5.15 -8.84 -4.74
C ALA A 56 5.02 -8.90 -3.22
N ALA A 57 5.93 -8.25 -2.48
CA ALA A 57 5.81 -8.11 -1.02
C ALA A 57 4.55 -7.35 -0.60
N THR A 58 4.17 -6.31 -1.36
CA THR A 58 2.92 -5.55 -1.15
C THR A 58 1.68 -6.43 -1.38
N VAL A 59 1.68 -7.24 -2.44
CA VAL A 59 0.61 -8.21 -2.73
C VAL A 59 0.51 -9.27 -1.63
N ALA A 60 1.65 -9.81 -1.18
CA ALA A 60 1.69 -10.79 -0.09
C ALA A 60 1.13 -10.21 1.21
N LEU A 61 1.48 -8.96 1.53
CA LEU A 61 0.93 -8.27 2.70
C LEU A 61 -0.57 -8.05 2.56
N ALA A 62 -1.07 -7.69 1.38
CA ALA A 62 -2.51 -7.57 1.12
C ALA A 62 -3.28 -8.86 1.38
N LYS A 63 -2.75 -9.99 0.91
CA LYS A 63 -3.33 -11.32 1.18
C LYS A 63 -3.30 -11.68 2.67
N LYS A 64 -2.23 -11.29 3.38
CA LYS A 64 -2.06 -11.57 4.81
C LYS A 64 -2.99 -10.73 5.68
N VAL A 65 -3.05 -9.43 5.41
CA VAL A 65 -3.85 -8.50 6.20
C VAL A 65 -5.32 -8.55 5.81
N LYS A 66 -5.68 -8.91 4.57
CA LYS A 66 -7.08 -8.96 4.10
C LYS A 66 -7.81 -7.64 4.36
N TRP A 67 -7.25 -6.54 3.87
CA TRP A 67 -7.93 -5.25 3.91
C TRP A 67 -9.26 -5.34 3.15
N GLN A 68 -10.28 -4.64 3.65
CA GLN A 68 -11.56 -4.54 2.95
C GLN A 68 -11.64 -3.36 2.00
N VAL A 69 -10.75 -2.39 2.18
CA VAL A 69 -10.64 -1.21 1.32
C VAL A 69 -9.18 -0.77 1.26
N ALA A 70 -8.70 -0.44 0.06
CA ALA A 70 -7.43 0.23 -0.12
C ALA A 70 -7.55 1.40 -1.08
N PHE A 71 -7.00 2.55 -0.71
CA PHE A 71 -6.77 3.65 -1.63
C PHE A 71 -5.42 3.42 -2.32
N VAL A 72 -5.46 2.85 -3.52
CA VAL A 72 -4.25 2.57 -4.31
C VAL A 72 -3.99 3.74 -5.25
N ALA A 73 -2.91 4.48 -5.00
CA ALA A 73 -2.45 5.57 -5.84
C ALA A 73 -1.27 5.12 -6.72
N ARG A 74 -1.26 5.55 -7.98
CA ARG A 74 -0.06 5.43 -8.83
C ARG A 74 0.87 6.59 -8.49
N TYR A 75 2.16 6.32 -8.30
CA TYR A 75 3.14 7.37 -8.06
C TYR A 75 3.14 8.37 -9.22
N SER A 76 3.03 9.65 -8.86
CA SER A 76 3.19 10.78 -9.76
C SER A 76 4.21 11.73 -9.14
N PRO A 77 5.26 12.14 -9.87
CA PRO A 77 6.24 13.09 -9.37
C PRO A 77 5.56 14.42 -9.05
N ARG A 78 5.89 15.00 -7.90
CA ARG A 78 5.39 16.30 -7.47
C ARG A 78 6.57 17.24 -7.21
N PRO A 79 6.68 18.38 -7.93
CA PRO A 79 7.71 19.36 -7.66
C PRO A 79 7.74 19.76 -6.17
N GLY A 80 8.94 19.89 -5.61
CA GLY A 80 9.17 20.24 -4.19
C GLY A 80 9.24 19.05 -3.22
N THR A 81 8.85 17.83 -3.60
CA THR A 81 8.97 16.67 -2.71
C THR A 81 10.38 16.10 -2.66
N ALA A 82 10.73 15.40 -1.57
CA ALA A 82 11.99 14.66 -1.49
C ALA A 82 12.07 13.56 -2.56
N SER A 83 10.95 12.88 -2.84
CA SER A 83 10.90 11.83 -3.85
C SER A 83 11.20 12.35 -5.25
N TYR A 84 10.74 13.56 -5.59
CA TYR A 84 11.04 14.22 -6.86
C TYR A 84 12.51 14.65 -6.97
N ARG A 85 13.09 15.14 -5.86
CA ARG A 85 14.47 15.65 -5.83
C ARG A 85 15.52 14.53 -5.88
N PHE A 86 15.29 13.42 -5.19
CA PHE A 86 16.33 12.40 -4.97
C PHE A 86 16.17 11.15 -5.84
N TYR A 87 15.01 10.92 -6.45
CA TYR A 87 14.77 9.68 -7.19
C TYR A 87 14.20 9.96 -8.59
N PRO A 88 14.84 9.41 -9.66
CA PRO A 88 14.27 9.48 -10.99
C PRO A 88 13.02 8.60 -11.08
N ASP A 89 11.95 9.11 -11.72
CA ASP A 89 10.75 8.32 -11.96
C ASP A 89 10.99 7.28 -13.06
N ASN A 90 11.51 6.13 -12.66
CA ASN A 90 11.97 5.06 -13.54
C ASN A 90 10.99 3.87 -13.63
N VAL A 91 9.78 3.99 -13.08
CA VAL A 91 8.73 2.98 -13.24
C VAL A 91 7.74 3.49 -14.29
N SER A 92 7.54 2.72 -15.36
CA SER A 92 6.69 3.15 -16.47
C SER A 92 5.22 3.29 -16.05
N ALA A 93 4.48 4.16 -16.75
CA ALA A 93 3.04 4.34 -16.52
C ALA A 93 2.25 3.04 -16.73
N VAL A 94 2.69 2.19 -17.66
CA VAL A 94 2.10 0.87 -17.94
C VAL A 94 2.24 -0.04 -16.72
N VAL A 95 3.44 -0.16 -16.15
CA VAL A 95 3.69 -0.97 -14.95
C VAL A 95 2.91 -0.43 -13.75
N LYS A 96 2.88 0.91 -13.56
CA LYS A 96 2.07 1.55 -12.52
C LYS A 96 0.58 1.19 -12.65
N LYS A 97 0.04 1.20 -13.87
CA LYS A 97 -1.36 0.83 -14.15
C LYS A 97 -1.63 -0.64 -13.86
N GLN A 98 -0.75 -1.54 -14.31
CA GLN A 98 -0.87 -2.98 -14.05
C GLN A 98 -0.87 -3.28 -12.55
N ARG A 99 0.10 -2.73 -11.80
CA ARG A 99 0.21 -2.89 -10.35
C ARG A 99 -1.01 -2.36 -9.60
N TRP A 100 -1.51 -1.20 -10.02
CA TRP A 100 -2.75 -0.62 -9.48
C TRP A 100 -3.93 -1.57 -9.68
N GLN A 101 -4.13 -2.08 -10.90
CA GLN A 101 -5.25 -2.96 -11.22
C GLN A 101 -5.19 -4.28 -10.46
N ILE A 102 -4.00 -4.85 -10.24
CA ILE A 102 -3.81 -6.05 -9.43
C ILE A 102 -4.31 -5.83 -8.00
N LEU A 103 -3.91 -4.72 -7.36
CA LEU A 103 -4.33 -4.43 -5.99
C LEU A 103 -5.81 -4.05 -5.89
N GLU A 104 -6.34 -3.32 -6.88
CA GLU A 104 -7.76 -2.99 -6.96
C GLU A 104 -8.62 -4.27 -7.03
N ASN A 105 -8.23 -5.22 -7.88
CA ASN A 105 -8.91 -6.51 -8.03
C ASN A 105 -8.76 -7.40 -6.80
N LEU A 106 -7.61 -7.34 -6.12
CA LEU A 106 -7.35 -8.15 -4.94
C LEU A 106 -8.08 -7.63 -3.69
N ILE A 107 -8.14 -6.31 -3.52
CA ILE A 107 -8.59 -5.69 -2.27
C ILE A 107 -9.99 -5.12 -2.40
N ASN A 108 -10.29 -4.33 -3.42
CA ASN A 108 -11.52 -3.54 -3.46
C ASN A 108 -12.67 -4.28 -4.16
N GLN A 109 -12.40 -4.89 -5.32
CA GLN A 109 -13.42 -5.59 -6.12
C GLN A 109 -14.22 -6.64 -5.32
N PRO A 110 -13.60 -7.47 -4.45
CA PRO A 110 -14.34 -8.47 -3.67
C PRO A 110 -15.34 -7.89 -2.65
N HIS A 111 -15.26 -6.58 -2.36
CA HIS A 111 -16.03 -5.92 -1.31
C HIS A 111 -16.97 -4.82 -1.83
N LEU A 112 -17.14 -4.70 -3.16
CA LEU A 112 -18.00 -3.68 -3.77
C LEU A 112 -19.48 -3.80 -3.37
N VAL A 113 -19.96 -4.99 -3.00
CA VAL A 113 -21.34 -5.23 -2.58
C VAL A 113 -21.60 -4.78 -1.13
N HIS A 114 -20.56 -4.73 -0.30
CA HIS A 114 -20.63 -4.32 1.11
C HIS A 114 -19.54 -3.29 1.39
N ARG A 115 -19.70 -2.05 0.90
CA ARG A 115 -18.73 -0.99 1.19
C ARG A 115 -18.95 -0.48 2.62
N PRO A 116 -18.04 -0.74 3.58
CA PRO A 116 -18.16 -0.18 4.92
C PRO A 116 -18.06 1.35 4.83
N LYS A 117 -18.81 2.09 5.66
CA LYS A 117 -18.67 3.55 5.74
C LYS A 117 -17.25 3.89 6.23
N VAL A 118 -16.42 4.41 5.32
CA VAL A 118 -15.05 4.85 5.64
C VAL A 118 -15.11 6.31 6.12
N ILE A 119 -14.83 6.54 7.39
CA ILE A 119 -14.60 7.88 7.93
C ILE A 119 -13.09 8.16 7.78
N LYS A 120 -12.75 9.26 7.11
CA LYS A 120 -11.36 9.70 6.90
C LYS A 120 -10.83 10.46 8.11
#